data_AF-A0A6V7P5W9-F1
#
_entry.id   AF-A0A6V7P5W9-F1
#
_cell.length_a   1.000
_cell.length_b   1.000
_cell.length_c   1.000
_cell.angle_alpha   90.00
_cell.angle_beta   90.00
_cell.angle_gamma   90.00
#
_symmetry.space_group_name_H-M   'P 1'
#
loop_
_entity.id
_entity.type
_entity.pdbx_description
1 polymer ?
#
loop_
_entity_poly.entity_id
_entity_poly.type
_entity_poly.pdbx_seq_one_letter_code
_entity_poly.pdbx_strand_id
1 'polypeptide(L)'
;MKSCEIRGKELVDASVITPFGLYEWLRTKGCAQETVSLGLPSYALLHTILYSIKTGSGGLMLSGGMEVTHHNRPQDRLLDWFFHPVIVLKEQIQAIKLREEEVRFLEKSVLFSGNIADGNSWDNGSAVPHDPLRAAQIQAISRRLVGMTRSISKFPTYRRRYRQVVKLLITYSLERDGSCASRSNRSISSIEIVPCEV
;
A
#
# COMPACT_ATOMS: atom_id res chain seq x y z
N MET A 1 -4.35 -5.68 8.58
CA MET A 1 -2.90 -5.88 8.75
C MET A 1 -2.29 -6.78 7.69
N LYS A 2 -2.80 -7.98 7.42
CA LYS A 2 -2.31 -8.81 6.29
C LYS A 2 -2.26 -8.05 4.96
N SER A 3 -3.32 -7.29 4.62
CA SER A 3 -3.31 -6.42 3.44
C SER A 3 -2.16 -5.39 3.45
N CYS A 4 -1.88 -4.74 4.58
CA CYS A 4 -0.74 -3.82 4.72
C CYS A 4 0.61 -4.52 4.54
N GLU A 5 0.74 -5.77 4.99
CA GLU A 5 1.96 -6.55 4.80
C GLU A 5 2.17 -6.89 3.32
N ILE A 6 1.14 -7.42 2.65
CA ILE A 6 1.20 -7.80 1.24
C ILE A 6 1.53 -6.57 0.37
N ARG A 7 0.76 -5.49 0.53
CA ARG A 7 0.99 -4.24 -0.21
C ARG A 7 2.31 -3.57 0.17
N GLY A 8 2.75 -3.72 1.41
CA GLY A 8 4.04 -3.22 1.86
C GLY A 8 5.21 -3.90 1.16
N LYS A 9 5.13 -5.23 0.96
CA LYS A 9 6.14 -6.00 0.21
C LYS A 9 6.20 -5.53 -1.25
N GLU A 10 5.04 -5.37 -1.89
CA GLU A 10 4.97 -4.84 -3.27
C GLU A 10 5.61 -3.44 -3.40
N LEU A 11 5.37 -2.54 -2.44
CA LEU A 11 5.94 -1.19 -2.46
C LEU A 11 7.44 -1.17 -2.13
N VAL A 12 7.91 -2.13 -1.34
CA VAL A 12 9.35 -2.34 -1.10
C VAL A 12 10.00 -2.86 -2.37
N ASP A 13 9.37 -3.80 -3.09
CA ASP A 13 9.85 -4.35 -4.37
C ASP A 13 9.89 -3.30 -5.47
N ALA A 14 8.91 -2.40 -5.50
CA ALA A 14 8.89 -1.23 -6.39
C ALA A 14 9.86 -0.10 -5.97
N SER A 15 10.67 -0.30 -4.91
CA SER A 15 11.59 0.70 -4.36
C SER A 15 10.91 2.02 -3.91
N VAL A 16 9.60 2.02 -3.71
CA VAL A 16 8.84 3.19 -3.25
C VAL A 16 8.99 3.38 -1.76
N ILE A 17 9.00 2.28 -1.01
CA ILE A 17 9.32 2.27 0.42
C ILE A 17 10.72 1.72 0.59
N THR A 18 11.62 2.55 1.11
CA THR A 18 13.01 2.15 1.33
C THR A 18 13.19 1.53 2.72
N PRO A 19 14.17 0.61 2.90
CA PRO A 19 14.51 0.07 4.20
C PRO A 19 14.84 1.17 5.21
N PHE A 20 15.57 2.20 4.75
CA PHE A 20 15.90 3.39 5.55
C PHE A 20 14.63 4.07 6.09
N GLY A 21 13.63 4.32 5.24
CA GLY A 21 12.36 4.92 5.66
C GLY A 21 11.62 4.07 6.70
N LEU A 22 11.66 2.73 6.58
CA LEU A 22 11.08 1.82 7.57
C LEU A 22 11.80 1.89 8.93
N TYR A 23 13.14 1.93 8.92
CA TYR A 23 13.94 2.09 10.14
C TYR A 23 13.71 3.44 10.81
N GLU A 24 13.68 4.51 10.01
CA GLU A 24 13.45 5.86 10.52
C GLU A 24 12.05 5.97 11.15
N TRP A 25 11.03 5.38 10.52
CA TRP A 25 9.69 5.31 11.09
C TRP A 25 9.67 4.61 12.45
N LEU A 26 10.38 3.48 12.59
CA LEU A 26 10.49 2.76 13.87
C LEU A 26 11.21 3.59 14.94
N ARG A 27 12.29 4.29 14.56
CA ARG A 27 13.09 5.12 15.47
C ARG A 27 12.28 6.32 15.97
N THR A 28 11.56 6.98 15.07
CA THR A 28 10.79 8.21 15.36
C THR A 28 9.39 7.94 15.88
N LYS A 29 9.04 6.66 16.14
CA LYS A 29 7.70 6.23 16.58
C LYS A 29 6.57 6.70 15.63
N GLY A 30 6.91 6.84 14.34
CA GLY A 30 5.99 7.16 13.27
C GLY A 30 5.79 8.64 12.94
N CYS A 31 6.63 9.54 13.46
CA CYS A 31 6.52 10.98 13.19
C CYS A 31 7.21 11.45 11.90
N ALA A 32 8.27 10.77 11.44
CA ALA A 32 9.13 11.32 10.38
C ALA A 32 8.86 10.78 8.96
N GLN A 33 7.94 9.83 8.80
CA GLN A 33 7.74 9.12 7.53
C GLN A 33 6.25 8.95 7.24
N GLU A 34 5.63 9.92 6.58
CA GLU A 34 4.19 9.93 6.28
C GLU A 34 3.76 8.80 5.33
N THR A 35 4.58 8.49 4.32
CA THR A 35 4.36 7.38 3.39
C THR A 35 4.28 6.05 4.15
N VAL A 36 5.13 5.85 5.16
CA VAL A 36 5.08 4.65 6.01
C VAL A 36 3.98 4.76 7.08
N SER A 37 3.73 5.93 7.68
CA SER A 37 2.80 6.05 8.81
C SER A 37 1.33 6.04 8.40
N LEU A 38 1.00 6.68 7.28
CA LEU A 38 -0.36 6.89 6.79
C LEU A 38 -0.53 6.40 5.36
N GLY A 39 0.49 6.56 4.52
CA GLY A 39 0.46 6.19 3.10
C GLY A 39 0.15 4.71 2.88
N LEU A 40 1.06 3.83 3.30
CA LEU A 40 0.94 2.38 3.18
C LEU A 40 -0.40 1.83 3.73
N PRO A 41 -0.83 2.17 4.96
CA PRO A 41 -2.10 1.64 5.45
C PRO A 41 -3.32 2.19 4.70
N SER A 42 -3.27 3.44 4.22
CA SER A 42 -4.31 3.99 3.36
C SER A 42 -4.33 3.29 1.99
N TYR A 43 -3.17 3.07 1.38
CA TYR A 43 -3.02 2.33 0.14
C TYR A 43 -3.59 0.91 0.26
N ALA A 44 -3.29 0.20 1.36
CA ALA A 44 -3.85 -1.12 1.63
C ALA A 44 -5.38 -1.12 1.82
N LEU A 45 -5.93 -0.09 2.46
CA LEU A 45 -7.38 0.08 2.60
C LEU A 45 -8.05 0.36 1.26
N LEU A 46 -7.46 1.23 0.42
CA LEU A 46 -7.93 1.49 -0.95
C LEU A 46 -8.04 0.20 -1.75
N HIS A 47 -6.98 -0.63 -1.74
CA HIS A 47 -6.99 -1.92 -2.44
C HIS A 47 -8.05 -2.88 -1.93
N THR A 48 -8.33 -2.86 -0.63
CA THR A 48 -9.41 -3.65 -0.04
C THR A 48 -10.78 -3.19 -0.56
N ILE A 49 -10.99 -1.88 -0.67
CA ILE A 49 -12.21 -1.28 -1.23
C ILE A 49 -12.35 -1.63 -2.71
N LEU A 50 -11.31 -1.42 -3.52
CA LEU A 50 -11.31 -1.72 -4.96
C LEU A 50 -11.57 -3.20 -5.23
N TYR A 51 -10.96 -4.09 -4.44
CA TYR A 51 -11.23 -5.52 -4.51
C TYR A 51 -12.70 -5.84 -4.22
N SER A 52 -13.27 -5.23 -3.18
CA SER A 52 -14.68 -5.40 -2.81
C SER A 52 -15.65 -4.93 -3.91
N ILE A 53 -15.31 -3.84 -4.61
CA ILE A 53 -16.07 -3.34 -5.76
C ILE A 53 -15.97 -4.34 -6.91
N LYS A 54 -14.76 -4.81 -7.22
CA LYS A 54 -14.50 -5.77 -8.32
C LYS A 54 -15.26 -7.08 -8.14
N THR A 55 -15.39 -7.58 -6.91
CA THR A 55 -16.13 -8.81 -6.60
C THR A 55 -17.63 -8.61 -6.46
N GLY A 56 -18.15 -7.37 -6.61
CA GLY A 56 -19.57 -7.08 -6.44
C GLY A 56 -20.10 -7.32 -5.00
N SER A 57 -19.20 -7.31 -4.01
CA SER A 57 -19.56 -7.55 -2.61
C SER A 57 -20.49 -6.46 -2.09
N GLY A 58 -21.46 -6.80 -1.23
CA GLY A 58 -22.30 -5.80 -0.55
C GLY A 58 -21.53 -5.08 0.56
N GLY A 59 -20.60 -5.79 1.20
CA GLY A 59 -19.73 -5.29 2.27
C GLY A 59 -18.27 -5.04 1.84
N LEU A 60 -17.35 -5.23 2.79
CA LEU A 60 -15.91 -5.22 2.57
C LEU A 60 -15.37 -6.65 2.52
N MET A 61 -14.73 -6.99 1.42
CA MET A 61 -14.00 -8.25 1.25
C MET A 61 -12.63 -8.15 1.91
N LEU A 62 -12.41 -8.95 2.95
CA LEU A 62 -11.12 -9.08 3.59
C LEU A 62 -10.20 -10.02 2.79
N SER A 63 -8.89 -9.90 3.02
CA SER A 63 -7.87 -10.71 2.32
C SER A 63 -7.96 -12.22 2.55
N GLY A 64 -8.84 -12.69 3.44
CA GLY A 64 -9.10 -14.11 3.70
C GLY A 64 -10.37 -14.64 3.03
N GLY A 65 -10.99 -13.88 2.13
CA GLY A 65 -12.25 -14.26 1.47
C GLY A 65 -13.52 -14.03 2.31
N MET A 66 -13.36 -13.55 3.55
CA MET A 66 -14.48 -13.18 4.42
C MET A 66 -15.06 -11.83 4.00
N GLU A 67 -16.36 -11.78 3.78
CA GLU A 67 -17.11 -10.54 3.57
C GLU A 67 -17.60 -9.99 4.90
N VAL A 68 -17.32 -8.70 5.18
CA VAL A 68 -17.88 -7.98 6.31
C VAL A 68 -18.98 -7.05 5.83
N THR A 69 -20.22 -7.31 6.22
CA THR A 69 -21.43 -6.55 5.88
C THR A 69 -22.00 -5.86 7.13
N HIS A 70 -23.03 -5.04 6.95
CA HIS A 70 -23.77 -4.45 8.07
C HIS A 70 -24.40 -5.48 9.03
N HIS A 71 -24.66 -6.70 8.56
CA HIS A 71 -25.31 -7.74 9.35
C HIS A 71 -24.34 -8.61 10.16
N ASN A 72 -23.10 -8.78 9.70
CA ASN A 72 -22.10 -9.65 10.35
C ASN A 72 -20.95 -8.87 11.00
N ARG A 73 -20.92 -7.54 10.86
CA ARG A 73 -19.89 -6.71 11.49
C ARG A 73 -19.95 -6.85 13.01
N PRO A 74 -18.81 -6.82 13.71
CA PRO A 74 -18.80 -6.84 15.17
C PRO A 74 -19.56 -5.61 15.71
N GLN A 75 -20.44 -5.82 16.68
CA GLN A 75 -21.24 -4.78 17.32
C GLN A 75 -20.40 -3.98 18.34
N ASP A 76 -19.39 -3.27 17.84
CA ASP A 76 -18.58 -2.35 18.63
C ASP A 76 -18.74 -0.94 18.05
N ARG A 77 -19.06 0.03 18.90
CA ARG A 77 -19.25 1.43 18.52
C ARG A 77 -18.03 2.01 17.78
N LEU A 78 -16.82 1.58 18.13
CA LEU A 78 -15.60 2.01 17.43
C LEU A 78 -15.53 1.44 16.01
N LEU A 79 -15.88 0.17 15.85
CA LEU A 79 -15.90 -0.49 14.55
C LEU A 79 -17.02 0.04 13.68
N ASP A 80 -18.19 0.34 14.24
CA ASP A 80 -19.30 0.96 13.54
C ASP A 80 -18.96 2.35 13.02
N TRP A 81 -18.33 3.17 13.87
CA TRP A 81 -17.86 4.50 13.54
C TRP A 81 -16.83 4.48 12.39
N PHE A 82 -15.98 3.46 12.30
CA PHE A 82 -15.02 3.31 11.19
C PHE A 82 -15.64 2.68 9.94
N PHE A 83 -16.44 1.63 10.12
CA PHE A 83 -16.98 0.82 9.02
C PHE A 83 -17.93 1.63 8.15
N HIS A 84 -18.82 2.44 8.75
CA HIS A 84 -19.80 3.21 7.99
C HIS A 84 -19.15 4.20 7.00
N PRO A 85 -18.18 5.06 7.39
CA PRO A 85 -17.43 5.90 6.46
C PRO A 85 -16.74 5.14 5.32
N VAL A 86 -16.24 3.93 5.59
CA VAL A 86 -15.58 3.10 4.58
C VAL A 86 -16.58 2.57 3.55
N ILE A 87 -17.76 2.12 3.98
CA ILE A 87 -18.83 1.68 3.08
C ILE A 87 -19.31 2.85 2.21
N VAL A 88 -19.56 4.01 2.81
CA VAL A 88 -19.94 5.22 2.05
C VAL A 88 -18.87 5.59 1.02
N LEU A 89 -17.58 5.49 1.38
CA LEU A 89 -16.50 5.77 0.45
C LEU A 89 -16.43 4.76 -0.70
N LYS A 90 -16.67 3.47 -0.41
CA LYS A 90 -16.76 2.40 -1.42
C LYS A 90 -17.87 2.71 -2.43
N GLU A 91 -19.07 3.05 -1.96
CA GLU A 91 -20.21 3.38 -2.83
C GLU A 91 -19.91 4.59 -3.72
N GLN A 92 -19.22 5.60 -3.18
CA GLN A 92 -18.80 6.76 -3.96
C GLN A 92 -17.75 6.42 -5.02
N ILE A 93 -16.73 5.62 -4.69
CA ILE A 93 -15.75 5.16 -5.68
C ILE A 93 -16.45 4.36 -6.79
N GLN A 94 -17.40 3.51 -6.42
CA GLN A 94 -18.19 2.72 -7.38
C GLN A 94 -19.05 3.61 -8.29
N ALA A 95 -19.68 4.66 -7.75
CA ALA A 95 -20.51 5.59 -8.51
C ALA A 95 -19.70 6.44 -9.50
N ILE A 96 -18.47 6.83 -9.14
CA ILE A 96 -17.60 7.69 -9.97
C ILE A 96 -17.06 6.95 -11.20
N LYS A 97 -16.99 5.61 -11.17
CA LYS A 97 -16.49 4.75 -12.26
C LYS A 97 -15.14 5.24 -12.80
N LEU A 98 -14.12 5.15 -11.93
CA LEU A 98 -12.75 5.54 -12.27
C LEU A 98 -12.17 4.64 -13.37
N ARG A 99 -11.47 5.25 -14.33
CA ARG A 99 -10.65 4.56 -15.33
C ARG A 99 -9.37 4.02 -14.69
N GLU A 100 -8.69 3.09 -15.34
CA GLU A 100 -7.46 2.49 -14.79
C GLU A 100 -6.37 3.51 -14.45
N GLU A 101 -6.16 4.50 -15.34
CA GLU A 101 -5.22 5.61 -15.12
C GLU A 101 -5.60 6.48 -13.91
N GLU A 102 -6.90 6.68 -13.71
CA GLU A 102 -7.46 7.46 -12.60
C GLU A 102 -7.37 6.71 -11.28
N VAL A 103 -7.50 5.38 -11.32
CA VAL A 103 -7.23 4.51 -10.17
C VAL A 103 -5.76 4.59 -9.79
N ARG A 104 -4.83 4.53 -10.75
CA ARG A 104 -3.39 4.72 -10.51
C ARG A 104 -3.07 6.11 -9.96
N PHE A 105 -3.76 7.14 -10.43
CA PHE A 105 -3.65 8.50 -9.88
C PHE A 105 -4.16 8.57 -8.43
N LEU A 106 -5.28 7.91 -8.11
CA LEU A 106 -5.80 7.79 -6.75
C LEU A 106 -4.82 7.04 -5.84
N GLU A 107 -4.28 5.92 -6.29
CA GLU A 107 -3.28 5.11 -5.59
C GLU A 107 -2.05 5.93 -5.21
N LYS A 108 -1.49 6.66 -6.18
CA LYS A 108 -0.35 7.56 -5.96
C LYS A 108 -0.71 8.67 -4.98
N SER A 109 -1.86 9.31 -5.17
CA SER A 109 -2.35 10.37 -4.27
C SER A 109 -2.56 9.90 -2.84
N VAL A 110 -3.01 8.65 -2.63
CA VAL A 110 -3.23 8.07 -1.31
C VAL A 110 -1.91 7.69 -0.64
N LEU A 111 -0.99 7.09 -1.40
CA LEU A 111 0.29 6.63 -0.85
C LEU A 111 1.14 7.80 -0.33
N PHE A 112 1.16 8.92 -1.04
CA PHE A 112 1.91 10.12 -0.63
C PHE A 112 1.06 11.13 0.15
N SER A 113 -0.11 10.72 0.66
CA SER A 113 -1.00 11.59 1.45
C SER A 113 -1.34 12.95 0.82
N GLY A 114 -1.36 13.01 -0.51
CA GLY A 114 -1.58 14.24 -1.29
C GLY A 114 -0.31 15.02 -1.66
N ASN A 115 0.85 14.67 -1.11
CA ASN A 115 2.13 15.28 -1.48
C ASN A 115 2.74 14.58 -2.71
N ILE A 116 2.13 14.82 -3.88
CA ILE A 116 2.50 14.13 -5.13
C ILE A 116 3.96 14.40 -5.52
N ALA A 117 4.56 15.51 -5.07
CA ALA A 117 5.97 15.84 -5.30
C ALA A 117 6.92 14.76 -4.75
N ASP A 118 6.59 14.16 -3.61
CA ASP A 118 7.36 13.06 -3.01
C ASP A 118 7.26 11.76 -3.84
N GLY A 119 6.25 11.67 -4.71
CA GLY A 119 5.98 10.55 -5.59
C GLY A 119 6.52 10.69 -7.00
N ASN A 120 7.26 11.75 -7.32
CA ASN A 120 7.77 11.97 -8.68
C ASN A 120 8.73 10.87 -9.16
N SER A 121 9.38 10.15 -8.25
CA SER A 121 10.24 8.99 -8.55
C SER A 121 9.47 7.70 -8.83
N TRP A 122 8.18 7.60 -8.44
CA TRP A 122 7.37 6.42 -8.68
C TRP A 122 6.50 6.58 -9.93
N ASP A 123 6.92 5.94 -11.02
CA ASP A 123 6.10 5.78 -12.21
C ASP A 123 5.21 4.54 -12.07
N ASN A 124 3.97 4.75 -11.62
CA ASN A 124 2.94 3.71 -11.62
C ASN A 124 2.06 3.76 -12.87
N GLY A 125 2.44 4.53 -13.90
CA GLY A 125 1.62 4.80 -15.08
C GLY A 125 0.36 5.61 -14.78
N SER A 126 0.36 6.42 -13.70
CA SER A 126 -0.72 7.36 -13.44
C SER A 126 -0.67 8.52 -14.42
N ALA A 127 -1.81 8.87 -15.02
CA ALA A 127 -1.98 10.12 -15.73
C ALA A 127 -2.81 11.08 -14.86
N VAL A 128 -2.41 12.34 -14.79
CA VAL A 128 -3.23 13.37 -14.14
C VAL A 128 -4.48 13.57 -15.01
N PRO A 129 -5.70 13.47 -14.44
CA PRO A 129 -6.91 13.73 -15.20
C PRO A 129 -6.87 15.11 -15.84
N HIS A 130 -7.25 15.20 -17.12
CA HIS A 130 -7.26 16.49 -17.83
C HIS A 130 -8.30 17.46 -17.27
N ASP A 131 -9.44 16.93 -16.78
CA ASP A 131 -10.48 17.72 -16.14
C ASP A 131 -10.12 18.03 -14.67
N PRO A 132 -9.99 19.32 -14.29
CA PRO A 132 -9.66 19.72 -12.92
C PRO A 132 -10.73 19.30 -11.91
N LEU A 133 -12.01 19.24 -12.30
CA LEU A 133 -13.08 18.80 -11.40
C LEU A 133 -12.90 17.32 -11.05
N ARG A 134 -12.59 16.49 -12.05
CA ARG A 134 -12.31 15.06 -11.88
C ARG A 134 -11.07 14.81 -11.03
N ALA A 135 -9.99 15.58 -11.26
CA ALA A 135 -8.81 15.51 -10.41
C ALA A 135 -9.12 15.87 -8.94
N ALA A 136 -9.91 16.93 -8.72
CA ALA A 136 -10.31 17.35 -7.38
C ALA A 136 -11.18 16.29 -6.66
N GLN A 137 -12.07 15.62 -7.39
CA GLN A 137 -12.87 14.50 -6.86
C GLN A 137 -11.99 13.33 -6.40
N ILE A 138 -11.02 12.91 -7.21
CA ILE A 138 -10.10 11.82 -6.86
C ILE A 138 -9.24 12.20 -5.63
N GLN A 139 -8.74 13.43 -5.60
CA GLN A 139 -8.00 13.92 -4.43
C GLN A 139 -8.89 14.01 -3.17
N ALA A 140 -10.18 14.31 -3.31
CA ALA A 140 -11.11 14.31 -2.18
C ALA A 140 -11.30 12.91 -1.60
N ILE A 141 -11.38 11.88 -2.45
CA ILE A 141 -11.38 10.47 -2.02
C ILE A 141 -10.08 10.15 -1.28
N SER A 142 -8.93 10.54 -1.84
CA SER A 142 -7.62 10.33 -1.20
C SER A 142 -7.58 10.93 0.21
N ARG A 143 -7.95 12.21 0.36
CA ARG A 143 -7.97 12.91 1.66
C ARG A 143 -8.86 12.21 2.69
N ARG A 144 -10.04 11.72 2.28
CA ARG A 144 -10.94 10.98 3.17
C ARG A 144 -10.33 9.66 3.62
N LEU A 145 -9.69 8.94 2.70
CA LEU A 145 -9.08 7.65 2.97
C LEU A 145 -7.90 7.80 3.95
N VAL A 146 -7.02 8.78 3.71
CA VAL A 146 -5.92 9.14 4.61
C VAL A 146 -6.44 9.63 5.96
N GLY A 147 -7.51 10.44 5.98
CA GLY A 147 -8.14 10.92 7.22
C GLY A 147 -8.71 9.81 8.10
N MET A 148 -9.33 8.80 7.48
CA MET A 148 -9.82 7.60 8.20
C MET A 148 -8.64 6.81 8.78
N THR A 149 -7.61 6.55 7.99
CA THR A 149 -6.39 5.87 8.46
C THR A 149 -5.70 6.63 9.59
N ARG A 150 -5.59 7.96 9.48
CA ARG A 150 -5.04 8.84 10.53
C ARG A 150 -5.84 8.77 11.83
N SER A 151 -7.15 8.58 11.73
CA SER A 151 -7.98 8.46 12.91
C SER A 151 -7.80 7.10 13.59
N ILE A 152 -7.73 6.00 12.82
CA ILE A 152 -7.45 4.67 13.39
C ILE A 152 -6.03 4.58 13.95
N SER A 153 -5.06 5.27 13.32
CA SER A 153 -3.67 5.18 13.72
C SER A 153 -3.39 5.66 15.14
N LYS A 154 -4.33 6.38 15.76
CA LYS A 154 -4.27 6.82 17.17
C LYS A 154 -4.48 5.66 18.15
N PHE A 155 -5.20 4.60 17.77
CA PHE A 155 -5.53 3.49 18.68
C PHE A 155 -4.28 2.66 19.06
N PRO A 156 -4.08 2.34 20.36
CA PRO A 156 -2.91 1.56 20.80
C PRO A 156 -2.81 0.18 20.16
N THR A 157 -3.94 -0.50 19.97
CA THR A 157 -4.01 -1.82 19.34
C THR A 157 -3.58 -1.77 17.89
N TYR A 158 -4.05 -0.76 17.13
CA TYR A 158 -3.60 -0.53 15.78
C TYR A 158 -2.09 -0.26 15.73
N ARG A 159 -1.58 0.69 16.54
CA ARG A 159 -0.16 1.04 16.57
C ARG A 159 0.73 -0.18 16.85
N ARG A 160 0.35 -1.01 17.83
CA ARG A 160 1.07 -2.25 18.17
C ARG A 160 1.11 -3.19 16.97
N ARG A 161 -0.05 -3.45 16.35
CA ARG A 161 -0.15 -4.36 15.20
C ARG A 161 0.60 -3.81 13.98
N TYR A 162 0.52 -2.51 13.71
CA TYR A 162 1.15 -1.88 12.56
C TYR A 162 2.67 -1.88 12.69
N ARG A 163 3.17 -1.66 13.90
CA ARG A 163 4.60 -1.79 14.20
C ARG A 163 5.14 -3.18 13.87
N GLN A 164 4.35 -4.24 14.08
CA GLN A 164 4.77 -5.60 13.68
C GLN A 164 4.83 -5.75 12.16
N VAL A 165 3.88 -5.17 11.42
CA VAL A 165 3.93 -5.14 9.96
C VAL A 165 5.22 -4.46 9.48
N VAL A 166 5.56 -3.28 10.02
CA VAL A 166 6.80 -2.58 9.64
C VAL A 166 8.05 -3.42 9.94
N LYS A 167 8.11 -4.12 11.07
CA LYS A 167 9.22 -5.05 11.37
C LYS A 167 9.32 -6.17 10.35
N LEU A 168 8.19 -6.77 9.96
CA LEU A 168 8.17 -7.81 8.93
C LEU A 168 8.67 -7.28 7.57
N LEU A 169 8.31 -6.05 7.20
CA LEU A 169 8.78 -5.41 5.97
C LEU A 169 10.30 -5.16 6.00
N ILE A 170 10.86 -4.80 7.15
CA ILE A 170 12.31 -4.65 7.32
C ILE A 170 13.01 -5.99 7.14
N THR A 171 12.54 -7.05 7.81
CA THR A 171 13.09 -8.40 7.64
C THR A 171 13.03 -8.83 6.18
N TYR A 172 11.89 -8.62 5.52
CA TYR A 172 11.73 -8.92 4.09
C TYR A 172 12.74 -8.16 3.21
N SER A 173 12.95 -6.86 3.45
CA SER A 173 13.92 -6.09 2.68
C SER A 173 15.36 -6.60 2.83
N LEU A 174 15.75 -7.04 4.03
CA LEU A 174 17.09 -7.58 4.29
C LEU A 174 17.31 -8.92 3.59
N GLU A 175 16.31 -9.82 3.65
CA GLU A 175 16.36 -11.12 2.99
C GLU A 175 16.48 -10.98 1.47
N ARG A 176 15.76 -10.02 0.90
CA ARG A 176 15.84 -9.69 -0.52
C ARG A 176 17.24 -9.21 -0.92
N ASP A 177 17.80 -8.27 -0.16
CA ASP A 177 19.11 -7.69 -0.47
C ASP A 177 20.23 -8.76 -0.33
N GLY A 178 20.14 -9.65 0.67
CA GLY A 178 21.06 -10.79 0.84
C GLY A 178 20.92 -11.89 -0.23
N SER A 179 19.70 -12.09 -0.75
CA SER A 179 19.43 -13.04 -1.84
C SER A 179 19.95 -12.56 -3.20
N CYS A 180 19.93 -11.25 -3.45
CA CYS A 180 20.55 -10.64 -4.64
C CYS A 180 22.08 -10.73 -4.61
N ALA A 181 22.71 -10.52 -3.45
CA ALA A 181 24.17 -10.67 -3.30
C ALA A 181 24.65 -12.11 -3.58
N SER A 182 23.84 -13.11 -3.25
CA SER A 182 24.18 -14.53 -3.45
C SER A 182 24.08 -15.00 -4.92
N ARG A 183 23.39 -14.24 -5.79
CA ARG A 183 23.24 -14.57 -7.22
C ARG A 183 24.37 -14.06 -8.11
N SER A 184 25.25 -13.20 -7.59
CA SER A 184 26.27 -12.51 -8.40
C SER A 184 27.60 -13.26 -8.59
N ASN A 185 27.79 -14.47 -8.02
CA ASN A 185 29.08 -15.18 -8.03
C ASN A 185 29.11 -16.52 -8.80
N ARG A 186 28.25 -16.74 -9.79
CA ARG A 186 28.41 -17.87 -10.71
C ARG A 186 28.38 -17.41 -12.16
N SER A 187 29.50 -16.90 -12.65
CA SER A 187 29.79 -16.81 -14.08
C SER A 187 31.30 -16.80 -14.33
N ILE A 188 31.76 -17.89 -14.95
CA ILE A 188 32.93 -18.02 -15.84
C ILE A 188 34.31 -18.20 -15.17
N SER A 189 34.74 -19.46 -15.09
CA SER A 189 36.11 -19.84 -15.52
C SER A 189 36.09 -21.27 -16.08
N SER A 190 35.97 -21.40 -17.40
CA SER A 190 36.33 -22.64 -18.11
C SER A 190 36.82 -22.26 -19.51
N ILE A 191 38.12 -22.01 -19.58
CA ILE A 191 38.96 -21.95 -20.79
C ILE A 191 40.37 -22.27 -20.23
N GLU A 192 41.13 -23.25 -20.68
CA GLU A 192 41.34 -23.84 -22.01
C GLU A 192 41.70 -25.33 -21.92
N ILE A 193 41.29 -26.11 -22.92
CA ILE A 193 42.09 -27.24 -23.42
C ILE A 193 42.02 -27.17 -24.95
N VAL A 194 43.15 -26.88 -25.59
CA VAL A 194 43.38 -27.19 -27.00
C VAL A 194 44.68 -27.98 -27.08
N PRO A 195 44.67 -29.20 -27.66
CA PRO A 195 45.86 -29.79 -28.25
C PRO A 195 45.82 -29.58 -29.77
N CYS A 196 46.92 -29.11 -30.35
CA CYS A 196 47.20 -29.30 -31.78
C CYS A 196 48.62 -29.86 -31.94
N GLU A 197 48.69 -30.85 -32.83
CA GLU A 197 49.71 -31.85 -33.09
C GLU A 197 50.98 -31.30 -33.77
N VAL A 198 52.11 -32.03 -33.63
CA VAL A 198 52.86 -32.67 -34.73
C VAL A 198 53.43 -33.99 -34.21
#